data_AF-A0AAX0ZHR1-F1
#
_entry.id   AF-A0AAX0ZHR1-F1
#
_cell.length_a   1.000
_cell.length_b   1.000
_cell.length_c   1.000
_cell.angle_alpha   90.00
_cell.angle_beta   90.00
_cell.angle_gamma   90.00
#
_symmetry.space_group_name_H-M   'P 1'
#
loop_
_entity.id
_entity.type
_entity.pdbx_description
1 polymer ?
#
loop_
_entity_poly.entity_id
_entity_poly.type
_entity_poly.pdbx_seq_one_letter_code
_entity_poly.pdbx_strand_id
1 'polypeptide(L)'
;MHYAGFTTNQIYQLFTSPVKSLQFEITPILKNHPLIHQKSHFYKKFLAFQSLDIDIIQSQLEAHRIVPLPIIDARFPSLLKEIYHPPLLLYCKGNLNLFNDACYYPLAVVGARDFTAYGERAVEYLLHQMKHQPIVIVSGLAKGTDALAHHYALCNNIPTIAVLGFGHFHHYPKHTQTLRTHIDKYAGGLSISEYPPTTAPAKFRFPERNRIISGLSKGVLVTEAKERSGALITLDQALEQNRNVYVLPGDMFNPNTKGNLLRVKEGAEIVLSAEDILKDMNTSIQ
;
A
#
# COMPACT_ATOMS: atom_id res chain seq x y z
N MET A 1 -7.06 -18.52 5.59
CA MET A 1 -6.00 -18.37 6.63
C MET A 1 -6.01 -17.00 7.33
N HIS A 2 -6.00 -15.86 6.64
CA HIS A 2 -5.99 -14.55 7.31
C HIS A 2 -7.20 -14.30 8.24
N TYR A 3 -8.40 -14.76 7.86
CA TYR A 3 -9.60 -14.72 8.73
C TYR A 3 -9.41 -15.51 10.04
N ALA A 4 -8.56 -16.53 10.03
CA ALA A 4 -8.20 -17.30 11.23
C ALA A 4 -7.04 -16.66 12.02
N GLY A 5 -6.59 -15.46 11.63
CA GLY A 5 -5.58 -14.68 12.34
C GLY A 5 -4.13 -14.98 11.94
N PHE A 6 -3.87 -15.80 10.92
CA PHE A 6 -2.51 -15.95 10.40
C PHE A 6 -2.02 -14.65 9.74
N THR A 7 -0.80 -14.22 10.08
CA THR A 7 -0.14 -13.12 9.38
C THR A 7 0.52 -13.62 8.10
N THR A 8 0.81 -12.74 7.15
CA THR A 8 1.50 -13.09 5.90
C THR A 8 2.82 -13.80 6.19
N ASN A 9 3.65 -13.24 7.09
CA ASN A 9 4.90 -13.86 7.50
C ASN A 9 4.71 -15.27 8.09
N GLN A 10 3.65 -15.50 8.88
CA GLN A 10 3.35 -16.84 9.39
C GLN A 10 2.93 -17.81 8.27
N ILE A 11 2.25 -17.33 7.24
CA ILE A 11 1.92 -18.15 6.07
C ILE A 11 3.20 -18.50 5.30
N TYR A 12 4.12 -17.55 5.08
CA TYR A 12 5.43 -17.82 4.47
C TYR A 12 6.28 -18.80 5.29
N GLN A 13 6.10 -18.89 6.62
CA GLN A 13 6.75 -19.90 7.44
C GLN A 13 6.14 -21.31 7.32
N LEU A 14 4.89 -21.41 6.87
CA LEU A 14 4.14 -22.68 6.76
C LEU A 14 4.26 -23.33 5.37
N PHE A 15 4.70 -22.57 4.37
CA PHE A 15 4.83 -23.08 3.00
C PHE A 15 6.16 -22.65 2.40
N THR A 16 6.88 -23.60 1.82
CA THR A 16 8.12 -23.35 1.07
C THR A 16 7.88 -22.42 -0.12
N SER A 17 6.69 -22.49 -0.72
CA SER A 17 6.22 -21.54 -1.73
C SER A 17 4.71 -21.33 -1.56
N PRO A 18 4.26 -20.31 -0.82
CA PRO A 18 2.84 -20.10 -0.56
C PRO A 18 2.02 -19.91 -1.84
N VAL A 19 2.59 -19.23 -2.85
CA VAL A 19 1.91 -18.97 -4.13
C VAL A 19 1.59 -20.28 -4.86
N LYS A 20 2.53 -21.22 -4.92
CA LYS A 20 2.28 -22.55 -5.52
C LYS A 20 1.27 -23.34 -4.71
N SER A 21 1.33 -23.26 -3.38
CA SER A 21 0.42 -23.96 -2.48
C SER A 21 -1.04 -23.52 -2.60
N LEU A 22 -1.31 -22.30 -3.06
CA LEU A 22 -2.69 -21.79 -3.27
C LEU A 22 -3.45 -22.54 -4.39
N GLN A 23 -2.76 -23.34 -5.20
CA GLN A 23 -3.38 -24.17 -6.25
C GLN A 23 -3.92 -25.51 -5.73
N PHE A 24 -3.66 -25.84 -4.46
CA PHE A 24 -4.00 -27.12 -3.85
C PHE A 24 -4.91 -26.94 -2.62
N GLU A 25 -5.55 -28.01 -2.17
CA GLU A 25 -6.20 -28.01 -0.87
C GLU A 25 -5.17 -27.83 0.25
N ILE A 26 -5.29 -26.72 0.97
CA ILE A 26 -4.33 -26.34 2.02
C ILE A 26 -4.57 -27.04 3.36
N THR A 27 -5.78 -27.55 3.62
CA THR A 27 -6.14 -28.15 4.91
C THR A 27 -5.30 -29.38 5.26
N PRO A 28 -5.08 -30.36 4.35
CA PRO A 28 -4.20 -31.50 4.62
C PRO A 28 -2.75 -31.08 4.88
N ILE A 29 -2.26 -30.07 4.14
CA ILE A 29 -0.88 -29.55 4.28
C ILE A 29 -0.71 -28.96 5.69
N LEU A 30 -1.64 -28.12 6.12
CA LEU A 30 -1.61 -27.50 7.45
C LEU A 30 -1.71 -28.55 8.57
N LYS A 31 -2.63 -29.51 8.43
CA LYS A 31 -2.84 -30.56 9.45
C LYS A 31 -1.57 -31.35 9.75
N ASN A 32 -0.70 -31.55 8.76
CA ASN A 32 0.54 -32.33 8.91
C ASN A 32 1.77 -31.45 9.20
N HIS A 33 1.64 -30.13 9.24
CA HIS A 33 2.79 -29.24 9.38
C HIS A 33 3.30 -29.18 10.85
N PRO A 34 4.61 -29.41 11.13
CA PRO A 34 5.14 -29.46 12.49
C PRO A 34 4.85 -28.21 13.33
N LEU A 35 4.96 -27.00 12.73
CA LEU A 35 4.68 -25.74 13.42
C LEU A 35 3.24 -25.62 13.93
N ILE A 36 2.26 -26.29 13.30
CA ILE A 36 0.87 -26.28 13.77
C ILE A 36 0.77 -26.94 15.15
N HIS A 37 1.47 -28.05 15.35
CA HIS A 37 1.40 -28.85 16.59
C HIS A 37 2.40 -28.42 17.66
N GLN A 38 3.54 -27.86 17.26
CA GLN A 38 4.58 -27.41 18.20
C GLN A 38 4.25 -26.07 18.89
N LYS A 39 3.42 -25.22 18.25
CA LYS A 39 3.10 -23.89 18.76
C LYS A 39 1.61 -23.77 19.05
N SER A 40 1.25 -23.63 20.33
CA SER A 40 -0.14 -23.55 20.79
C SER A 40 -0.97 -22.46 20.07
N HIS A 41 -0.35 -21.33 19.74
CA HIS A 41 -1.03 -20.25 19.01
C HIS A 41 -1.24 -20.56 17.51
N PHE A 42 -0.39 -21.38 16.87
CA PHE A 42 -0.65 -21.86 15.50
C PHE A 42 -1.80 -22.87 15.49
N TYR A 43 -1.83 -23.80 16.45
CA TYR A 43 -2.92 -24.77 16.58
C TYR A 43 -4.29 -24.09 16.75
N LYS A 44 -4.39 -23.08 17.62
CA LYS A 44 -5.62 -22.28 17.80
C LYS A 44 -6.10 -21.64 16.49
N LYS A 45 -5.18 -21.09 15.70
CA LYS A 45 -5.50 -20.49 14.39
C LYS A 45 -5.88 -21.55 13.36
N PHE A 46 -5.29 -22.74 13.41
CA PHE A 46 -5.70 -23.85 12.54
C PHE A 46 -7.13 -24.32 12.84
N LEU A 47 -7.50 -24.47 14.11
CA LEU A 47 -8.88 -24.79 14.50
C LEU A 47 -9.85 -23.69 14.03
N ALA A 48 -9.50 -22.42 14.24
CA ALA A 48 -10.30 -21.30 13.75
C ALA A 48 -10.41 -21.26 12.21
N PHE A 49 -9.38 -21.74 11.49
CA PHE A 49 -9.41 -21.87 10.04
C PHE A 49 -10.37 -22.97 9.58
N GLN A 50 -10.40 -24.12 10.27
CA GLN A 50 -11.32 -25.22 9.97
C GLN A 50 -12.79 -24.86 10.25
N SER A 51 -13.05 -23.95 11.18
CA SER A 51 -14.40 -23.48 11.50
C SER A 51 -14.89 -22.33 10.61
N LEU A 52 -14.11 -21.88 9.63
CA LEU A 52 -14.54 -20.81 8.73
C LEU A 52 -15.58 -21.33 7.75
N ASP A 53 -16.64 -20.56 7.58
CA ASP A 53 -17.64 -20.74 6.54
C ASP A 53 -17.33 -19.78 5.39
N ILE A 54 -16.97 -20.35 4.24
CA ILE A 54 -16.57 -19.57 3.06
C ILE A 54 -17.77 -18.86 2.44
N ASP A 55 -18.94 -19.48 2.44
CA ASP A 55 -20.16 -18.93 1.83
C ASP A 55 -20.62 -17.70 2.61
N ILE A 56 -20.54 -17.74 3.94
CA ILE A 56 -20.81 -16.58 4.81
C ILE A 56 -19.79 -15.47 4.53
N ILE A 57 -18.50 -15.79 4.45
CA ILE A 57 -17.45 -14.80 4.18
C ILE A 57 -17.66 -14.13 2.82
N GLN A 58 -17.94 -14.93 1.78
CA GLN A 58 -18.16 -14.42 0.43
C GLN A 58 -19.40 -13.52 0.38
N SER A 59 -20.51 -13.96 0.97
CA SER A 59 -21.74 -13.16 1.06
C SER A 59 -21.50 -11.81 1.75
N GLN A 60 -20.70 -11.79 2.83
CA GLN A 60 -20.34 -10.54 3.52
C GLN A 60 -19.49 -9.61 2.65
N LEU A 61 -18.53 -10.15 1.90
CA LEU A 61 -17.67 -9.38 1.01
C LEU A 61 -18.48 -8.76 -0.13
N GLU A 62 -19.35 -9.54 -0.77
CA GLU A 62 -20.24 -9.10 -1.84
C GLU A 62 -21.19 -8.00 -1.39
N ALA A 63 -21.84 -8.17 -0.22
CA ALA A 63 -22.75 -7.17 0.35
C ALA A 63 -22.08 -5.79 0.58
N HIS A 64 -20.77 -5.77 0.79
CA HIS A 64 -19.99 -4.54 1.02
C HIS A 64 -19.18 -4.08 -0.21
N ARG A 65 -19.35 -4.76 -1.35
CA ARG A 65 -18.61 -4.51 -2.61
C ARG A 65 -17.09 -4.60 -2.41
N ILE A 66 -16.65 -5.56 -1.60
CA ILE A 66 -15.24 -5.85 -1.38
C ILE A 66 -14.88 -7.07 -2.23
N VAL A 67 -13.96 -6.88 -3.15
CA VAL A 67 -13.46 -7.94 -4.02
C VAL A 67 -12.20 -8.55 -3.41
N PRO A 68 -12.21 -9.83 -3.02
CA PRO A 68 -10.99 -10.55 -2.69
C PRO A 68 -10.19 -10.81 -3.98
N LEU A 69 -8.96 -10.32 -4.04
CA LEU A 69 -8.05 -10.43 -5.18
C LEU A 69 -6.80 -11.26 -4.77
N PRO A 70 -6.79 -12.57 -5.04
CA PRO A 70 -5.67 -13.43 -4.69
C PRO A 70 -4.45 -13.13 -5.59
N ILE A 71 -3.24 -13.40 -5.10
CA ILE A 71 -1.98 -13.16 -5.84
C ILE A 71 -1.88 -13.89 -7.18
N ILE A 72 -2.62 -15.00 -7.32
CA ILE A 72 -2.70 -15.80 -8.56
C ILE A 72 -3.64 -15.18 -9.62
N ASP A 73 -4.44 -14.18 -9.26
CA ASP A 73 -5.30 -13.47 -10.21
C ASP A 73 -4.45 -12.67 -11.20
N ALA A 74 -4.86 -12.67 -12.47
CA ALA A 74 -4.17 -11.94 -13.54
C ALA A 74 -4.18 -10.42 -13.33
N ARG A 75 -5.20 -9.89 -12.63
CA ARG A 75 -5.33 -8.46 -12.31
C ARG A 75 -4.48 -8.05 -11.11
N PHE A 76 -3.86 -9.00 -10.41
CA PHE A 76 -3.02 -8.70 -9.26
C PHE A 76 -1.74 -7.98 -9.74
N PRO A 77 -1.38 -6.83 -9.14
CA PRO A 77 -0.29 -5.99 -9.63
C PRO A 77 1.04 -6.73 -9.76
N SER A 78 1.63 -6.69 -10.96
CA SER A 78 2.92 -7.31 -11.31
C SER A 78 4.03 -6.89 -10.34
N LEU A 79 4.21 -5.57 -10.19
CA LEU A 79 5.20 -4.97 -9.28
C LEU A 79 5.06 -5.46 -7.84
N LEU A 80 3.82 -5.62 -7.35
CA LEU A 80 3.59 -6.07 -5.99
C LEU A 80 3.92 -7.56 -5.79
N LYS A 81 4.01 -8.36 -6.86
CA LYS A 81 4.46 -9.77 -6.79
C LYS A 81 5.97 -9.88 -6.61
N GLU A 82 6.73 -8.84 -6.97
CA GLU A 82 8.20 -8.83 -6.97
C GLU A 82 8.80 -8.52 -5.60
N ILE A 83 8.04 -7.92 -4.69
CA ILE A 83 8.56 -7.54 -3.38
C ILE A 83 8.87 -8.75 -2.51
N TYR A 84 9.71 -8.58 -1.49
CA TYR A 84 9.90 -9.61 -0.47
C TYR A 84 8.60 -9.85 0.31
N HIS A 85 8.17 -11.12 0.36
CA HIS A 85 6.90 -11.56 0.98
C HIS A 85 5.68 -10.77 0.48
N PRO A 86 5.30 -10.92 -0.81
CA PRO A 86 4.14 -10.22 -1.36
C PRO A 86 2.85 -10.66 -0.66
N PRO A 87 1.83 -9.78 -0.56
CA PRO A 87 0.54 -10.15 0.00
C PRO A 87 -0.09 -11.25 -0.84
N LEU A 88 -0.59 -12.31 -0.19
CA LEU A 88 -1.20 -13.45 -0.91
C LEU A 88 -2.65 -13.18 -1.34
N LEU A 89 -3.28 -12.18 -0.70
CA LEU A 89 -4.65 -11.77 -0.94
C LEU A 89 -4.77 -10.28 -0.62
N LEU A 90 -5.42 -9.54 -1.50
CA LEU A 90 -5.87 -8.18 -1.23
C LEU A 90 -7.40 -8.17 -1.15
N TYR A 91 -7.95 -7.40 -0.20
CA TYR A 91 -9.35 -7.02 -0.18
C TYR A 91 -9.43 -5.64 -0.83
N CYS A 92 -10.16 -5.54 -1.93
CA CYS A 92 -10.20 -4.35 -2.76
C CYS A 92 -11.61 -3.77 -2.78
N LYS A 93 -11.75 -2.45 -2.74
CA LYS A 93 -13.03 -1.76 -2.84
C LYS A 93 -12.89 -0.52 -3.71
N GLY A 94 -13.54 -0.51 -4.88
CA GLY A 94 -13.42 0.53 -5.88
C GLY A 94 -12.97 -0.02 -7.24
N ASN A 95 -12.24 0.80 -8.00
CA ASN A 95 -11.85 0.48 -9.37
C ASN A 95 -10.56 -0.35 -9.45
N LEU A 96 -10.68 -1.63 -9.79
CA LEU A 96 -9.52 -2.53 -9.96
C LEU A 96 -8.68 -2.23 -11.21
N ASN A 97 -9.18 -1.49 -12.19
CA ASN A 97 -8.43 -1.16 -13.41
C ASN A 97 -7.22 -0.27 -13.12
N LEU A 98 -7.15 0.35 -11.94
CA LEU A 98 -6.00 1.15 -11.50
C LEU A 98 -4.73 0.30 -11.29
N PHE A 99 -4.85 -1.02 -11.27
CA PHE A 99 -3.72 -1.94 -11.24
C PHE A 99 -3.11 -2.23 -12.62
N ASN A 100 -3.69 -1.72 -13.69
CA ASN A 100 -3.16 -1.90 -15.04
C ASN A 100 -1.93 -1.03 -15.27
N ASP A 101 -0.75 -1.65 -15.24
CA ASP A 101 0.57 -1.02 -15.40
C ASP A 101 0.84 -0.50 -16.82
N ALA A 102 0.07 -0.94 -17.82
CA ALA A 102 0.08 -0.39 -19.17
C ALA A 102 -0.71 0.92 -19.29
N CYS A 103 -1.64 1.18 -18.37
CA CYS A 103 -2.45 2.40 -18.37
C CYS A 103 -1.99 3.45 -17.36
N TYR A 104 -1.33 3.02 -16.28
CA TYR A 104 -0.99 3.90 -15.18
C TYR A 104 0.45 3.70 -14.70
N TYR A 105 1.07 4.82 -14.35
CA TYR A 105 2.29 4.89 -13.57
C TYR A 105 1.92 5.09 -12.09
N PRO A 106 2.06 4.07 -11.24
CA PRO A 106 1.78 4.21 -9.82
C PRO A 106 2.91 4.97 -9.12
N LEU A 107 2.59 6.16 -8.61
CA LEU A 107 3.49 7.00 -7.81
C LEU A 107 3.03 6.98 -6.36
N ALA A 108 3.89 6.46 -5.47
CA ALA A 108 3.64 6.60 -4.04
C ALA A 108 3.96 8.02 -3.60
N VAL A 109 3.09 8.62 -2.78
CA VAL A 109 3.36 9.90 -2.11
C VAL A 109 3.28 9.68 -0.61
N VAL A 110 4.41 9.84 0.07
CA VAL A 110 4.56 9.60 1.52
C VAL A 110 5.32 10.73 2.19
N GLY A 111 5.18 10.88 3.50
CA GLY A 111 5.90 11.92 4.22
C GLY A 111 5.44 12.12 5.65
N ALA A 112 5.67 13.33 6.16
CA ALA A 112 5.38 13.70 7.53
C ALA A 112 3.87 13.71 7.80
N ARG A 113 3.51 13.31 9.03
CA ARG A 113 2.15 13.45 9.57
C ARG A 113 1.81 14.90 9.91
N ASP A 114 2.84 15.68 10.24
CA ASP A 114 2.78 17.12 10.47
C ASP A 114 3.66 17.76 9.40
N PHE A 115 3.04 18.14 8.29
CA PHE A 115 3.69 18.82 7.17
C PHE A 115 3.72 20.32 7.39
N THR A 116 4.63 21.00 6.70
CA THR A 116 4.70 22.47 6.65
C THR A 116 3.87 23.02 5.50
N ALA A 117 3.57 24.33 5.53
CA ALA A 117 2.93 25.01 4.41
C ALA A 117 3.70 24.86 3.08
N TYR A 118 5.02 24.64 3.15
CA TYR A 118 5.83 24.31 1.98
C TYR A 118 5.46 22.93 1.43
N GLY A 119 5.44 21.89 2.28
CA GLY A 119 5.11 20.53 1.87
C GLY A 119 3.71 20.43 1.24
N GLU A 120 2.72 21.11 1.82
CA GLU A 120 1.37 21.17 1.26
C GLU A 120 1.34 21.82 -0.13
N ARG A 121 1.92 23.02 -0.26
CA ARG A 121 1.98 23.76 -1.53
C ARG A 121 2.71 22.97 -2.61
N ALA A 122 3.78 22.27 -2.25
CA ALA A 122 4.53 21.46 -3.20
C ALA A 122 3.70 20.28 -3.71
N VAL A 123 2.98 19.56 -2.83
CA VAL A 123 2.08 18.47 -3.24
C VAL A 123 0.95 18.99 -4.13
N GLU A 124 0.32 20.10 -3.73
CA GLU A 124 -0.71 20.75 -4.54
C GLU A 124 -0.19 21.11 -5.94
N TYR A 125 0.96 21.78 -5.99
CA TYR A 125 1.60 22.19 -7.23
C TYR A 125 1.93 21.00 -8.14
N LEU A 126 2.63 19.97 -7.61
CA LEU A 126 3.03 18.80 -8.39
C LEU A 126 1.82 18.04 -8.92
N LEU A 127 0.82 17.75 -8.07
CA LEU A 127 -0.38 17.04 -8.51
C LEU A 127 -1.24 17.88 -9.47
N HIS A 128 -1.20 19.20 -9.38
CA HIS A 128 -1.83 20.05 -10.38
C HIS A 128 -1.15 19.95 -11.74
N GLN A 129 0.19 19.92 -11.78
CA GLN A 129 0.97 19.79 -13.02
C GLN A 129 0.85 18.39 -13.64
N MET A 130 0.64 17.35 -12.82
CA MET A 130 0.46 15.97 -13.28
C MET A 130 -0.95 15.64 -13.77
N LYS A 131 -1.85 16.63 -13.87
CA LYS A 131 -3.18 16.42 -14.45
C LYS A 131 -3.07 15.85 -15.86
N HIS A 132 -3.99 14.95 -16.18
CA HIS A 132 -4.09 14.28 -17.49
C HIS A 132 -2.90 13.40 -17.87
N GLN A 133 -1.88 13.28 -17.01
CA GLN A 133 -0.83 12.29 -17.17
C GLN A 133 -1.36 10.91 -16.74
N PRO A 134 -0.85 9.80 -17.32
CA PRO A 134 -1.28 8.45 -16.98
C PRO A 134 -0.67 8.02 -15.64
N ILE A 135 -0.99 8.75 -14.56
CA ILE A 135 -0.48 8.53 -13.21
C ILE A 135 -1.60 8.08 -12.26
N VAL A 136 -1.26 7.24 -11.29
CA VAL A 136 -2.13 6.90 -10.15
C VAL A 136 -1.39 7.14 -8.85
N ILE A 137 -2.01 7.88 -7.92
CA ILE A 137 -1.41 8.21 -6.64
C ILE A 137 -1.66 7.09 -5.64
N VAL A 138 -0.60 6.49 -5.12
CA VAL A 138 -0.66 5.46 -4.09
C VAL A 138 -0.27 6.08 -2.75
N SER A 139 -1.10 5.92 -1.71
CA SER A 139 -0.71 6.36 -0.37
C SER A 139 -1.46 5.61 0.72
N GLY A 140 -1.12 5.91 1.97
CA GLY A 140 -1.55 5.15 3.14
C GLY A 140 -2.77 5.69 3.87
N LEU A 141 -3.41 6.75 3.38
CA LEU A 141 -4.56 7.39 4.03
C LEU A 141 -4.33 7.74 5.52
N ALA A 142 -3.07 7.96 5.92
CA ALA A 142 -2.73 8.44 7.25
C ALA A 142 -2.99 9.96 7.36
N LYS A 143 -2.86 10.51 8.57
CA LYS A 143 -2.79 11.97 8.76
C LYS A 143 -1.58 12.53 7.99
N GLY A 144 -1.72 13.74 7.47
CA GLY A 144 -0.61 14.52 6.95
C GLY A 144 -0.47 14.32 5.44
N THR A 145 0.76 14.06 5.00
CA THR A 145 1.08 13.90 3.56
C THR A 145 0.17 12.91 2.86
N ASP A 146 -0.09 11.74 3.45
CA ASP A 146 -0.94 10.72 2.83
C ASP A 146 -2.36 11.26 2.53
N ALA A 147 -2.96 11.98 3.48
CA ALA A 147 -4.27 12.59 3.30
C ALA A 147 -4.24 13.72 2.26
N LEU A 148 -3.18 14.54 2.26
CA LEU A 148 -2.99 15.60 1.25
C LEU A 148 -2.87 15.02 -0.15
N ALA A 149 -2.07 13.98 -0.33
CA ALA A 149 -1.85 13.33 -1.62
C ALA A 149 -3.17 12.84 -2.22
N HIS A 150 -3.97 12.13 -1.43
CA HIS A 150 -5.30 11.69 -1.86
C HIS A 150 -6.27 12.85 -2.10
N HIS A 151 -6.25 13.88 -1.24
CA HIS A 151 -7.11 15.05 -1.39
C HIS A 151 -6.85 15.77 -2.70
N TYR A 152 -5.59 16.14 -2.98
CA TYR A 152 -5.22 16.82 -4.20
C TYR A 152 -5.31 15.91 -5.43
N ALA A 153 -5.14 14.59 -5.30
CA ALA A 153 -5.45 13.67 -6.40
C ALA A 153 -6.94 13.77 -6.80
N LEU A 154 -7.85 13.72 -5.82
CA LEU A 154 -9.30 13.88 -6.06
C LEU A 154 -9.64 15.26 -6.65
N CYS A 155 -9.10 16.35 -6.11
CA CYS A 155 -9.34 17.71 -6.62
C CYS A 155 -8.90 17.88 -8.08
N ASN A 156 -7.90 17.11 -8.50
CA ASN A 156 -7.32 17.18 -9.84
C ASN A 156 -7.81 16.05 -10.77
N ASN A 157 -8.79 15.25 -10.34
CA ASN A 157 -9.29 14.07 -11.04
C ASN A 157 -8.20 13.03 -11.40
N ILE A 158 -7.14 12.98 -10.61
CA ILE A 158 -6.09 11.96 -10.72
C ILE A 158 -6.56 10.70 -9.99
N PRO A 159 -6.46 9.50 -10.61
CA PRO A 159 -6.77 8.26 -9.94
C PRO A 159 -5.93 8.05 -8.67
N THR A 160 -6.50 7.37 -7.67
CA THR A 160 -5.79 7.16 -6.41
C THR A 160 -6.12 5.83 -5.71
N ILE A 161 -5.09 5.22 -5.13
CA ILE A 161 -5.14 3.95 -4.40
C ILE A 161 -4.76 4.18 -2.93
N ALA A 162 -5.72 4.01 -2.02
CA ALA A 162 -5.50 4.04 -0.58
C ALA A 162 -5.19 2.63 -0.05
N VAL A 163 -3.96 2.41 0.39
CA VAL A 163 -3.55 1.14 1.00
C VAL A 163 -3.83 1.20 2.50
N LEU A 164 -4.57 0.25 3.08
CA LEU A 164 -5.03 0.28 4.47
C LEU A 164 -4.24 -0.67 5.37
N GLY A 165 -3.97 -0.25 6.61
CA GLY A 165 -3.34 -1.09 7.66
C GLY A 165 -4.36 -1.86 8.52
N PHE A 166 -5.58 -2.01 8.04
CA PHE A 166 -6.74 -2.55 8.75
C PHE A 166 -7.80 -3.02 7.75
N GLY A 167 -8.81 -3.76 8.23
CA GLY A 167 -9.91 -4.26 7.42
C GLY A 167 -10.93 -3.18 7.05
N HIS A 168 -11.63 -3.38 5.93
CA HIS A 168 -12.57 -2.39 5.38
C HIS A 168 -13.75 -1.98 6.28
N PHE A 169 -14.08 -2.76 7.32
CA PHE A 169 -15.13 -2.43 8.30
C PHE A 169 -14.65 -1.50 9.41
N HIS A 170 -13.36 -1.17 9.42
CA HIS A 170 -12.75 -0.23 10.35
C HIS A 170 -12.23 1.00 9.61
N HIS A 171 -12.02 2.08 10.36
CA HIS A 171 -11.34 3.26 9.83
C HIS A 171 -10.42 3.90 10.87
N TYR A 172 -9.21 4.24 10.44
CA TYR A 172 -8.24 5.00 11.22
C TYR A 172 -7.32 5.80 10.30
N PRO A 173 -6.95 7.04 10.67
CA PRO A 173 -7.49 7.81 11.79
C PRO A 173 -8.90 8.37 11.51
N LYS A 174 -9.70 8.67 12.55
CA LYS A 174 -11.11 9.11 12.35
C LYS A 174 -11.28 10.31 11.42
N HIS A 175 -10.36 11.28 11.43
CA HIS A 175 -10.48 12.49 10.62
C HIS A 175 -10.32 12.26 9.11
N THR A 176 -9.71 11.15 8.67
CA THR A 176 -9.62 10.80 7.24
C THR A 176 -10.83 10.03 6.72
N GLN A 177 -11.88 9.84 7.53
CA GLN A 177 -13.02 8.98 7.18
C GLN A 177 -13.82 9.53 6.00
N THR A 178 -14.04 10.85 5.99
CA THR A 178 -14.70 11.54 4.89
C THR A 178 -13.89 11.41 3.61
N LEU A 179 -12.57 11.59 3.68
CA LEU A 179 -11.68 11.43 2.55
C LEU A 179 -11.73 10.00 1.99
N ARG A 180 -11.68 8.97 2.85
CA ARG A 180 -11.88 7.57 2.43
C ARG A 180 -13.19 7.38 1.69
N THR A 181 -14.26 7.97 2.20
CA THR A 181 -15.60 7.83 1.62
C THR A 181 -15.66 8.46 0.22
N HIS A 182 -14.93 9.55 -0.01
CA HIS A 182 -14.76 10.12 -1.34
C HIS A 182 -13.95 9.20 -2.26
N ILE A 183 -12.83 8.63 -1.79
CA ILE A 183 -12.04 7.66 -2.57
C ILE A 183 -12.89 6.45 -2.97
N ASP A 184 -13.61 5.84 -2.01
CA ASP A 184 -14.44 4.65 -2.24
C ASP A 184 -15.59 4.91 -3.25
N LYS A 185 -16.04 6.16 -3.41
CA LYS A 185 -17.11 6.55 -4.34
C LYS A 185 -16.59 7.09 -5.67
N TYR A 186 -15.34 7.49 -5.74
CA TYR A 186 -14.73 8.07 -6.92
C TYR A 186 -14.47 6.98 -7.98
N ALA A 187 -14.82 7.23 -9.24
CA ALA A 187 -14.61 6.26 -10.32
C ALA A 187 -13.12 5.92 -10.54
N GLY A 188 -12.23 6.87 -10.27
CA GLY A 188 -10.77 6.67 -10.25
C GLY A 188 -10.22 6.32 -8.86
N GLY A 189 -11.05 5.86 -7.93
CA GLY A 189 -10.64 5.56 -6.55
C GLY A 189 -10.63 4.06 -6.25
N LEU A 190 -9.64 3.64 -5.46
CA LEU A 190 -9.52 2.28 -4.95
C LEU A 190 -8.99 2.29 -3.51
N SER A 191 -9.68 1.61 -2.61
CA SER A 191 -9.14 1.28 -1.28
C SER A 191 -8.75 -0.20 -1.25
N ILE A 192 -7.59 -0.54 -0.69
CA ILE A 192 -7.14 -1.93 -0.57
C ILE A 192 -6.63 -2.27 0.83
N SER A 193 -6.70 -3.53 1.22
CA SER A 193 -6.09 -4.03 2.46
C SER A 193 -5.60 -5.45 2.29
N GLU A 194 -4.49 -5.81 2.92
CA GLU A 194 -4.09 -7.23 3.07
C GLU A 194 -4.90 -7.93 4.18
N TYR A 195 -5.56 -7.15 5.04
CA TYR A 195 -6.23 -7.69 6.22
C TYR A 195 -7.73 -7.94 5.96
N PRO A 196 -8.30 -9.03 6.48
CA PRO A 196 -9.74 -9.30 6.42
C PRO A 196 -10.58 -8.08 6.85
N PRO A 197 -11.77 -7.84 6.28
CA PRO A 197 -12.62 -6.69 6.57
C PRO A 197 -12.85 -6.41 8.05
N THR A 198 -12.93 -7.45 8.87
CA THR A 198 -13.16 -7.40 10.32
C THR A 198 -11.93 -7.00 11.14
N THR A 199 -10.75 -6.87 10.54
CA THR A 199 -9.48 -6.65 11.24
C THR A 199 -9.35 -5.22 11.76
N ALA A 200 -9.30 -5.05 13.08
CA ALA A 200 -9.12 -3.73 13.70
C ALA A 200 -7.73 -3.12 13.42
N PRO A 201 -7.55 -1.79 13.52
CA PRO A 201 -6.25 -1.14 13.41
C PRO A 201 -5.28 -1.56 14.52
N ALA A 202 -4.01 -1.76 14.20
CA ALA A 202 -2.96 -2.02 15.19
C ALA A 202 -1.63 -1.37 14.77
N LYS A 203 -0.86 -0.86 15.75
CA LYS A 203 0.36 -0.06 15.49
C LYS A 203 1.38 -0.76 14.58
N PHE A 204 1.57 -2.07 14.74
CA PHE A 204 2.54 -2.86 13.95
C PHE A 204 2.10 -3.06 12.49
N ARG A 205 0.81 -2.90 12.17
CA ARG A 205 0.29 -3.08 10.81
C ARG A 205 0.62 -1.91 9.88
N PHE A 206 0.89 -0.72 10.42
CA PHE A 206 1.22 0.44 9.58
C PHE A 206 2.60 0.30 8.91
N PRO A 207 3.68 -0.09 9.61
CA PRO A 207 4.93 -0.45 8.96
C PRO A 207 4.80 -1.65 7.99
N GLU A 208 4.05 -2.70 8.37
CA GLU A 208 3.80 -3.85 7.48
C GLU A 208 3.11 -3.44 6.18
N ARG A 209 2.15 -2.51 6.26
CA ARG A 209 1.42 -1.98 5.11
C ARG A 209 2.32 -1.18 4.17
N ASN A 210 3.31 -0.46 4.68
CA ASN A 210 4.13 0.46 3.87
C ASN A 210 4.88 -0.26 2.73
N ARG A 211 5.27 -1.53 2.92
CA ARG A 211 5.87 -2.34 1.84
C ARG A 211 4.93 -2.53 0.64
N ILE A 212 3.62 -2.45 0.85
CA ILE A 212 2.60 -2.56 -0.20
C ILE A 212 2.48 -1.21 -0.94
N ILE A 213 2.64 -0.08 -0.24
CA ILE A 213 2.65 1.25 -0.87
C ILE A 213 3.82 1.34 -1.84
N SER A 214 5.04 1.07 -1.37
CA SER A 214 6.23 1.07 -2.23
C SER A 214 6.16 -0.05 -3.27
N GLY A 215 5.68 -1.23 -2.89
CA GLY A 215 5.62 -2.40 -3.76
C GLY A 215 4.67 -2.27 -4.94
N LEU A 216 3.59 -1.50 -4.79
CA LEU A 216 2.68 -1.15 -5.87
C LEU A 216 3.23 -0.09 -6.83
N SER A 217 4.26 0.64 -6.42
CA SER A 217 4.65 1.88 -7.08
C SER A 217 5.90 1.71 -7.92
N LYS A 218 5.96 2.39 -9.07
CA LYS A 218 7.16 2.49 -9.90
C LYS A 218 8.14 3.51 -9.32
N GLY A 219 7.62 4.53 -8.63
CA GLY A 219 8.42 5.48 -7.87
C GLY A 219 7.75 5.97 -6.58
N VAL A 220 8.55 6.52 -5.69
CA VAL A 220 8.13 7.01 -4.37
C VAL A 220 8.61 8.45 -4.18
N LEU A 221 7.66 9.38 -4.08
CA LEU A 221 7.88 10.77 -3.70
C LEU A 221 7.77 10.93 -2.18
N VAL A 222 8.86 11.37 -1.56
CA VAL A 222 8.87 11.80 -0.16
C VAL A 222 8.76 13.31 -0.08
N THR A 223 7.70 13.80 0.58
CA THR A 223 7.46 15.24 0.70
C THR A 223 8.34 15.86 1.77
N GLU A 224 8.12 15.51 3.03
CA GLU A 224 8.94 15.92 4.16
C GLU A 224 9.15 14.71 5.06
N ALA A 225 10.40 14.40 5.37
CA ALA A 225 10.75 13.35 6.31
C ALA A 225 11.85 13.81 7.28
N LYS A 226 11.60 13.61 8.58
CA LYS A 226 12.65 13.66 9.60
C LYS A 226 13.62 12.50 9.40
N GLU A 227 14.87 12.69 9.84
CA GLU A 227 15.96 11.70 9.78
C GLU A 227 15.59 10.33 10.38
N ARG A 228 14.71 10.29 11.38
CA ARG A 228 14.16 9.04 11.93
C ARG A 228 12.64 9.06 11.83
N SER A 229 12.10 8.66 10.68
CA SER A 229 10.66 8.67 10.42
C SER A 229 10.20 7.44 9.65
N GLY A 230 8.92 7.08 9.80
CA GLY A 230 8.35 5.94 9.06
C GLY A 230 8.30 6.14 7.53
N ALA A 231 8.38 7.40 7.06
CA ALA A 231 8.53 7.70 5.64
C ALA A 231 9.86 7.18 5.10
N LEU A 232 10.95 7.32 5.86
CA LEU A 232 12.26 6.79 5.45
C LEU A 232 12.30 5.27 5.41
N ILE A 233 11.58 4.57 6.31
CA ILE A 233 11.43 3.11 6.22
C ILE A 233 10.79 2.71 4.88
N THR A 234 9.81 3.50 4.42
CA THR A 234 9.14 3.24 3.13
C THR A 234 10.07 3.50 1.95
N LEU A 235 10.97 4.47 2.09
CA LEU A 235 12.01 4.76 1.10
C LEU A 235 13.09 3.67 1.07
N ASP A 236 13.53 3.17 2.21
CA ASP A 236 14.45 2.01 2.29
C ASP A 236 13.82 0.79 1.59
N GLN A 237 12.54 0.52 1.88
CA GLN A 237 11.78 -0.53 1.19
C GLN A 237 11.68 -0.29 -0.32
N ALA A 238 11.51 0.96 -0.76
CA ALA A 238 11.46 1.31 -2.17
C ALA A 238 12.79 1.03 -2.88
N LEU A 239 13.92 1.39 -2.26
CA LEU A 239 15.25 1.11 -2.78
C LEU A 239 15.52 -0.40 -2.87
N GLU A 240 15.17 -1.17 -1.82
CA GLU A 240 15.27 -2.63 -1.82
C GLU A 240 14.41 -3.29 -2.93
N GLN A 241 13.33 -2.62 -3.33
CA GLN A 241 12.40 -3.06 -4.37
C GLN A 241 12.75 -2.50 -5.76
N ASN A 242 13.92 -1.86 -5.92
CA ASN A 242 14.36 -1.22 -7.16
C ASN A 242 13.33 -0.21 -7.71
N ARG A 243 12.76 0.63 -6.84
CA ARG A 243 11.83 1.70 -7.23
C ARG A 243 12.58 3.03 -7.29
N ASN A 244 12.14 3.91 -8.18
CA ASN A 244 12.67 5.27 -8.24
C ASN A 244 12.31 6.02 -6.96
N VAL A 245 13.25 6.80 -6.45
CA VAL A 245 13.07 7.55 -5.21
C VAL A 245 13.25 9.03 -5.50
N TYR A 246 12.21 9.78 -5.17
CA TYR A 246 12.14 11.22 -5.36
C TYR A 246 11.94 11.90 -4.01
N VAL A 247 12.56 13.07 -3.82
CA VAL A 247 12.40 13.86 -2.60
C VAL A 247 12.18 15.33 -2.94
N LEU A 248 11.31 16.01 -2.19
CA LEU A 248 11.24 17.46 -2.26
C LEU A 248 12.53 18.07 -1.68
N PRO A 249 13.01 19.20 -2.23
CA PRO A 249 14.08 19.96 -1.62
C PRO A 249 13.61 20.54 -0.28
N GLY A 250 14.55 21.01 0.53
CA GLY A 250 14.21 21.62 1.80
C GLY A 250 15.37 22.33 2.46
N ASP A 251 15.03 23.08 3.51
CA ASP A 251 16.01 23.82 4.30
C ASP A 251 16.90 22.84 5.10
N MET A 252 18.21 23.08 5.09
CA MET A 252 19.18 22.28 5.85
C MET A 252 19.01 22.39 7.38
N PHE A 253 18.36 23.46 7.86
CA PHE A 253 18.05 23.69 9.27
C PHE A 253 16.65 23.20 9.66
N ASN A 254 15.78 22.90 8.71
CA ASN A 254 14.46 22.35 9.01
C ASN A 254 14.58 20.83 9.32
N PRO A 255 14.25 20.40 10.54
CA PRO A 255 14.35 18.98 10.90
C PRO A 255 13.40 18.09 10.10
N ASN A 256 12.30 18.65 9.54
CA ASN A 256 11.34 17.92 8.72
C ASN A 256 11.86 17.61 7.31
N THR A 257 12.92 18.27 6.85
CA THR A 257 13.52 18.05 5.52
C THR A 257 14.90 17.41 5.61
N LYS A 258 15.45 17.23 6.81
CA LYS A 258 16.76 16.60 7.03
C LYS A 258 16.85 15.19 6.44
N GLY A 259 15.79 14.39 6.55
CA GLY A 259 15.72 13.06 5.96
C GLY A 259 15.81 13.10 4.45
N ASN A 260 15.06 13.99 3.79
CA ASN A 260 15.13 14.19 2.34
C ASN A 260 16.57 14.49 1.89
N LEU A 261 17.23 15.46 2.53
CA LEU A 261 18.59 15.88 2.17
C LEU A 261 19.62 14.76 2.34
N LEU A 262 19.43 13.85 3.30
CA LEU A 262 20.28 12.67 3.43
C LEU A 262 20.06 11.71 2.27
N ARG A 263 18.81 11.52 1.82
CA ARG A 263 18.50 10.64 0.69
C ARG A 263 18.99 11.17 -0.65
N VAL A 264 19.05 12.49 -0.83
CA VAL A 264 19.77 13.09 -1.96
C VAL A 264 21.22 12.62 -2.01
N LYS A 265 21.91 12.58 -0.87
CA LYS A 265 23.31 12.11 -0.81
C LYS A 265 23.45 10.61 -1.13
N GLU A 266 22.38 9.86 -0.96
CA GLU A 266 22.29 8.42 -1.26
C GLU A 266 21.79 8.15 -2.70
N GLY A 267 21.57 9.20 -3.51
CA GLY A 267 21.19 9.08 -4.92
C GLY A 267 19.70 9.27 -5.21
N ALA A 268 18.89 9.68 -4.22
CA ALA A 268 17.51 10.08 -4.50
C ALA A 268 17.46 11.36 -5.36
N GLU A 269 16.51 11.40 -6.27
CA GLU A 269 16.33 12.55 -7.16
C GLU A 269 15.60 13.69 -6.45
N ILE A 270 16.13 14.91 -6.59
CA ILE A 270 15.46 16.13 -6.12
C ILE A 270 14.36 16.51 -7.11
N VAL A 271 13.17 16.78 -6.61
CA VAL A 271 12.02 17.22 -7.41
C VAL A 271 11.82 18.73 -7.29
N LEU A 272 12.07 19.44 -8.38
CA LEU A 272 11.79 20.87 -8.53
C LEU A 272 10.51 21.09 -9.34
N SER A 273 10.13 20.14 -10.19
CA SER A 273 8.89 20.19 -10.97
C SER A 273 8.33 18.79 -11.27
N ALA A 274 7.14 18.72 -11.88
CA ALA A 274 6.54 17.43 -12.21
C ALA A 274 7.38 16.66 -13.27
N GLU A 275 8.07 17.38 -14.15
CA GLU A 275 8.92 16.79 -15.19
C GLU A 275 10.00 15.87 -14.63
N ASP A 276 10.57 16.18 -13.45
CA ASP A 276 11.58 15.35 -12.78
C ASP A 276 11.06 13.93 -12.48
N ILE A 277 9.75 13.78 -12.27
CA ILE A 277 9.11 12.48 -12.05
C ILE A 277 8.61 11.90 -13.38
N LEU A 278 8.00 12.73 -14.24
CA LEU A 278 7.38 12.28 -15.48
C LEU A 278 8.39 11.77 -16.52
N LYS A 279 9.64 12.24 -16.49
CA LYS A 279 10.68 11.76 -17.42
C LYS A 279 10.92 10.24 -17.32
N ASP A 280 10.81 9.67 -16.12
CA ASP A 280 11.02 8.23 -15.89
C ASP A 280 9.82 7.38 -16.35
N MET A 281 8.66 8.02 -16.51
CA MET A 281 7.47 7.39 -17.06
C MET A 281 7.66 7.04 -18.53
N ASN A 282 8.27 7.95 -19.31
CA ASN A 282 8.49 7.79 -20.74
C ASN A 282 9.50 6.68 -21.07
N THR A 283 10.47 6.44 -20.19
CA THR A 283 11.44 5.34 -20.33
C THR A 283 10.83 3.97 -20.06
N SER A 284 9.68 3.92 -19.38
CA SER A 284 9.00 2.69 -18.94
C SER A 284 7.86 2.24 -19.88
N ILE A 285 7.56 3.01 -20.93
CA ILE A 285 6.46 2.78 -21.88
C ILE A 285 6.99 2.42 -23.29
N GLN A 286 8.31 2.33 -23.47
CA GLN A 286 8.95 1.81 -24.69
C GLN A 286 9.24 0.32 -24.57
#